data_AF-A0A7W1DK30-F1
#
_entry.id   AF-A0A7W1DK30-F1
#
_cell.length_a   1.000
_cell.length_b   1.000
_cell.length_c   1.000
_cell.angle_alpha   90.00
_cell.angle_beta   90.00
_cell.angle_gamma   90.00
#
_symmetry.space_group_name_H-M   'P 1'
#
loop_
_entity.id
_entity.type
_entity.pdbx_description
1 polymer ?
#
loop_
_entity_poly.entity_id
_entity_poly.type
_entity_poly.pdbx_seq_one_letter_code
_entity_poly.pdbx_strand_id
1 'polypeptide(L)'
;ARDPAEVGQAAHDAAIASLDLQLRYLSPAETDLARFDVWARRVLVDAAADDMAGVRGDLATLEWIRDRFADTLESTDLTRIDAHLEALRTTVDDEDLAAATDEAERLRDTLGSVQE
;
A
#
# COMPACT_ATOMS: atom_id res chain seq x y z
N ALA A 1 -19.42 -20.97 6.00
CA ALA A 1 -18.06 -20.49 5.67
C ALA A 1 -17.95 -19.04 6.14
N ARG A 2 -16.78 -18.57 6.58
CA ARG A 2 -16.59 -17.12 6.86
C ARG A 2 -16.57 -16.36 5.53
N ASP A 3 -17.00 -15.10 5.57
CA ASP A 3 -16.99 -14.20 4.42
C ASP A 3 -15.53 -13.84 4.05
N PRO A 4 -15.09 -14.02 2.79
CA PRO A 4 -13.74 -13.64 2.36
C PRO A 4 -13.38 -12.18 2.66
N ALA A 5 -14.33 -11.24 2.55
CA ALA A 5 -14.10 -9.83 2.85
C ALA A 5 -13.82 -9.60 4.34
N GLU A 6 -14.55 -10.29 5.22
CA GLU A 6 -14.34 -10.25 6.68
C GLU A 6 -12.96 -10.82 7.04
N VAL A 7 -12.51 -11.88 6.36
CA VAL A 7 -11.18 -12.45 6.55
C VAL A 7 -10.08 -11.50 6.08
N GLY A 8 -10.25 -10.85 4.93
CA GLY A 8 -9.32 -9.84 4.41
C GLY A 8 -9.16 -8.67 5.37
N GLN A 9 -10.28 -8.11 5.85
CA GLN A 9 -10.27 -7.03 6.84
C GLN A 9 -9.58 -7.45 8.14
N ALA A 10 -9.90 -8.63 8.69
CA ALA A 10 -9.28 -9.11 9.91
C ALA A 10 -7.75 -9.32 9.76
N ALA A 11 -7.29 -9.76 8.58
CA ALA A 11 -5.88 -9.90 8.29
C ALA A 11 -5.17 -8.54 8.22
N HIS A 12 -5.79 -7.55 7.56
CA HIS A 12 -5.31 -6.18 7.54
C HIS A 12 -5.21 -5.59 8.95
N ASP A 13 -6.26 -5.70 9.76
CA ASP A 13 -6.29 -5.15 11.12
C ASP A 13 -5.24 -5.81 12.02
N ALA A 14 -5.03 -7.12 11.89
CA ALA A 14 -3.97 -7.82 12.59
C ALA A 14 -2.56 -7.34 12.18
N ALA A 15 -2.34 -7.05 10.89
CA ALA A 15 -1.08 -6.50 10.40
C ALA A 15 -0.81 -5.09 10.95
N ILE A 16 -1.82 -4.20 10.91
CA ILE A 16 -1.72 -2.84 11.47
C ILE A 16 -1.46 -2.90 12.99
N ALA A 17 -2.20 -3.72 13.73
CA ALA A 17 -1.99 -3.88 15.17
C ALA A 17 -0.58 -4.40 15.51
N SER A 18 -0.02 -5.30 14.69
CA SER A 18 1.36 -5.75 14.84
C SER A 18 2.37 -4.61 14.64
N LEU A 19 2.15 -3.75 13.66
CA LEU A 19 2.99 -2.58 13.41
C LEU A 19 2.88 -1.53 14.54
N ASP A 20 1.70 -1.36 15.11
CA ASP A 20 1.49 -0.49 16.27
C ASP A 20 2.29 -0.95 17.49
N LEU A 21 2.39 -2.27 17.72
CA LEU A 21 3.24 -2.83 18.77
C LEU A 21 4.74 -2.63 18.49
N GLN A 22 5.12 -2.57 17.22
CA GLN A 22 6.50 -2.37 16.78
C GLN A 22 6.97 -0.91 16.86
N LEU A 23 6.06 0.07 17.02
CA LEU A 23 6.43 1.47 17.24
C LEU A 23 7.36 1.69 18.45
N ARG A 24 7.40 0.75 19.39
CA ARG A 24 8.34 0.79 20.52
C ARG A 24 9.80 0.51 20.12
N TYR A 25 10.00 -0.17 18.99
CA TYR A 25 11.29 -0.72 18.57
C TYR A 25 11.76 -0.19 17.22
N LEU A 26 10.84 0.15 16.32
CA LEU A 26 11.11 0.75 15.01
C LEU A 26 10.89 2.26 15.06
N SER A 27 11.57 2.98 14.16
CA SER A 27 11.27 4.38 13.93
C SER A 27 9.89 4.57 13.31
N PRO A 28 9.29 5.77 13.43
CA PRO A 28 8.05 6.10 12.74
C PRO A 28 8.13 5.90 11.22
N ALA A 29 9.27 6.23 10.59
CA ALA A 29 9.46 6.09 9.15
C ALA A 29 9.50 4.62 8.70
N GLU A 30 10.24 3.77 9.41
CA GLU A 30 10.25 2.30 9.15
C GLU A 30 8.85 1.70 9.32
N THR A 31 8.12 2.15 10.36
CA THR A 31 6.74 1.68 10.59
C THR A 31 5.79 2.17 9.50
N ASP A 32 5.91 3.41 9.07
CA ASP A 32 5.04 3.98 8.02
C ASP A 32 5.34 3.36 6.65
N LEU A 33 6.60 3.02 6.32
CA LEU A 33 6.93 2.20 5.14
C LEU A 33 6.30 0.81 5.20
N ALA A 34 6.35 0.14 6.36
CA ALA A 34 5.72 -1.16 6.53
C ALA A 34 4.19 -1.09 6.44
N ARG A 35 3.56 -0.03 6.98
CA ARG A 35 2.13 0.22 6.79
C ARG A 35 1.79 0.47 5.32
N PHE A 36 2.65 1.20 4.62
CA PHE A 36 2.49 1.47 3.21
C PHE A 36 2.49 0.17 2.37
N ASP A 37 3.36 -0.81 2.64
CA ASP A 37 3.30 -2.14 2.00
C ASP A 37 2.00 -2.90 2.32
N VAL A 38 1.49 -2.81 3.56
CA VAL A 38 0.21 -3.42 3.94
C VAL A 38 -0.95 -2.87 3.11
N TRP A 39 -0.99 -1.55 2.89
CA TRP A 39 -2.01 -0.91 2.04
C TRP A 39 -1.81 -1.20 0.55
N ALA A 40 -0.56 -1.27 0.07
CA ALA A 40 -0.29 -1.66 -1.32
C ALA A 40 -0.75 -3.11 -1.59
N ARG A 41 -0.65 -3.98 -0.59
CA ARG A 41 -1.21 -5.34 -0.65
C ARG A 41 -2.74 -5.35 -0.62
N ARG A 42 -3.37 -4.37 0.04
CA ARG A 42 -4.83 -4.25 0.10
C ARG A 42 -5.42 -3.91 -1.27
N VAL A 43 -4.73 -3.08 -2.06
CA VAL A 43 -5.09 -2.82 -3.47
C VAL A 43 -5.25 -4.13 -4.24
N LEU A 44 -4.33 -5.09 -4.07
CA LEU A 44 -4.42 -6.40 -4.71
C LEU A 44 -5.62 -7.22 -4.25
N VAL A 45 -5.98 -7.13 -2.96
CA VAL A 45 -7.13 -7.84 -2.38
C VAL A 45 -8.44 -7.26 -2.90
N ASP A 46 -8.58 -5.93 -2.87
CA ASP A 46 -9.80 -5.24 -3.28
C ASP A 46 -9.97 -5.32 -4.81
N ALA A 47 -8.88 -5.26 -5.59
CA ALA A 47 -8.92 -5.51 -7.04
C ALA A 47 -9.34 -6.95 -7.38
N ALA A 48 -8.83 -7.95 -6.66
CA ALA A 48 -9.24 -9.34 -6.85
C ALA A 48 -10.71 -9.61 -6.47
N ALA A 49 -11.31 -8.73 -5.66
CA ALA A 49 -12.72 -8.76 -5.28
C ALA A 49 -13.62 -7.94 -6.21
N ASP A 50 -13.08 -7.37 -7.29
CA ASP A 50 -13.78 -6.42 -8.19
C ASP A 50 -14.29 -5.16 -7.46
N ASP A 51 -13.64 -4.79 -6.35
CA ASP A 51 -14.01 -3.65 -5.52
C ASP A 51 -13.21 -2.38 -5.88
N MET A 52 -13.64 -1.72 -6.96
CA MET A 52 -13.05 -0.45 -7.40
C MET A 52 -13.15 0.66 -6.32
N ALA A 53 -14.19 0.63 -5.48
CA ALA A 53 -14.33 1.63 -4.43
C ALA A 53 -13.31 1.40 -3.31
N GLY A 54 -13.06 0.14 -2.96
CA GLY A 54 -11.98 -0.30 -2.08
C GLY A 54 -10.61 0.15 -2.60
N VAL A 55 -10.30 -0.18 -3.85
CA VAL A 55 -9.03 0.22 -4.52
C VAL A 55 -8.81 1.73 -4.50
N ARG A 56 -9.85 2.54 -4.76
CA ARG A 56 -9.79 4.01 -4.65
C ARG A 56 -9.47 4.47 -3.22
N GLY A 57 -10.08 3.85 -2.22
CA GLY A 57 -9.83 4.13 -0.81
C GLY A 57 -8.41 3.76 -0.39
N ASP A 58 -7.91 2.62 -0.87
CA ASP A 58 -6.55 2.15 -0.62
C ASP A 58 -5.52 3.12 -1.23
N LEU A 59 -5.68 3.52 -2.49
CA LEU A 59 -4.82 4.51 -3.16
C LEU A 59 -4.79 5.83 -2.39
N ALA A 60 -5.95 6.36 -2.01
CA ALA A 60 -6.02 7.60 -1.23
C ALA A 60 -5.26 7.48 0.10
N THR A 61 -5.29 6.28 0.72
CA THR A 61 -4.54 6.02 1.95
C THR A 61 -3.04 5.91 1.70
N LEU A 62 -2.62 5.28 0.60
CA LEU A 62 -1.22 5.21 0.20
C LEU A 62 -0.64 6.61 -0.01
N GLU A 63 -1.31 7.47 -0.77
CA GLU A 63 -0.89 8.85 -1.00
C GLU A 63 -0.70 9.62 0.32
N TRP A 64 -1.61 9.43 1.28
CA TRP A 64 -1.49 10.04 2.61
C TRP A 64 -0.32 9.49 3.44
N ILE A 65 -0.08 8.17 3.42
CA ILE A 65 1.02 7.56 4.18
C ILE A 65 2.36 7.96 3.58
N ARG A 66 2.48 8.06 2.25
CA ARG A 66 3.70 8.48 1.55
C ARG A 66 4.24 9.80 2.09
N ASP A 67 3.38 10.78 2.30
CA ASP A 67 3.79 12.09 2.81
C ASP A 67 4.41 12.05 4.22
N ARG A 68 4.12 11.00 5.00
CA ARG A 68 4.64 10.85 6.36
C ARG A 68 6.10 10.40 6.43
N PHE A 69 6.59 9.75 5.37
CA PHE A 69 7.98 9.25 5.31
C PHE A 69 8.79 9.86 4.15
N ALA A 70 8.18 10.66 3.28
CA ALA A 70 8.83 11.23 2.10
C ALA A 70 10.19 11.90 2.39
N ASP A 71 10.26 12.71 3.45
CA ASP A 71 11.49 13.44 3.82
C ASP A 71 12.60 12.56 4.40
N THR A 72 12.34 11.27 4.62
CA THR A 72 13.28 10.32 5.21
C THR A 72 13.93 9.38 4.20
N LEU A 73 13.42 9.34 2.96
CA LEU A 73 13.94 8.49 1.89
C LEU A 73 15.00 9.20 1.04
N GLU A 74 15.86 8.40 0.40
CA GLU A 74 16.70 8.90 -0.68
C GLU A 74 15.82 9.40 -1.84
N SER A 75 16.23 10.51 -2.48
CA SER A 75 15.42 11.15 -3.53
C SER A 75 15.12 10.22 -4.70
N THR A 76 16.02 9.28 -5.00
CA THR A 76 15.82 8.28 -6.05
C THR A 76 14.67 7.33 -5.73
N ASP A 77 14.59 6.84 -4.50
CA ASP A 77 13.55 5.89 -4.09
C ASP A 77 12.19 6.56 -3.94
N LEU A 78 12.18 7.79 -3.40
CA LEU A 78 10.96 8.60 -3.37
C LEU A 78 10.43 8.84 -4.78
N THR A 79 11.30 9.15 -5.74
CA THR A 79 10.89 9.34 -7.15
C THR A 79 10.28 8.08 -7.76
N ARG A 80 10.80 6.89 -7.42
CA ARG A 80 10.25 5.61 -7.89
C ARG A 80 8.87 5.34 -7.29
N ILE A 81 8.72 5.53 -5.97
CA ILE A 81 7.44 5.38 -5.28
C ILE A 81 6.40 6.36 -5.85
N ASP A 82 6.78 7.62 -6.07
CA ASP A 82 5.89 8.64 -6.63
C ASP A 82 5.42 8.29 -8.05
N ALA A 83 6.33 7.74 -8.87
CA ALA A 83 5.98 7.29 -10.22
C ALA A 83 4.94 6.15 -10.20
N HIS A 84 5.08 5.21 -9.26
CA HIS A 84 4.11 4.13 -9.08
C HIS A 84 2.76 4.64 -8.56
N LEU A 85 2.74 5.60 -7.64
CA LEU A 85 1.49 6.20 -7.15
C LEU A 85 0.75 6.96 -8.26
N GLU A 86 1.47 7.69 -9.11
CA GLU A 86 0.87 8.40 -10.24
C GLU A 86 0.33 7.41 -11.31
N ALA A 87 1.08 6.34 -11.58
CA ALA A 87 0.62 5.28 -12.48
C ALA A 87 -0.63 4.58 -11.91
N LEU A 88 -0.61 4.23 -10.62
CA LEU A 88 -1.75 3.62 -9.94
C LEU A 88 -2.98 4.55 -9.99
N ARG A 89 -2.81 5.84 -9.72
CA ARG A 89 -3.88 6.82 -9.87
C ARG A 89 -4.47 6.83 -11.28
N THR A 90 -3.64 6.82 -12.31
CA THR A 90 -4.10 6.75 -13.71
C THR A 90 -4.94 5.49 -13.95
N THR A 91 -4.48 4.32 -13.48
CA THR A 91 -5.23 3.05 -13.65
C THR A 91 -6.57 3.04 -12.91
N VAL A 92 -6.63 3.70 -11.74
CA VAL A 92 -7.85 3.81 -10.92
C VAL A 92 -8.85 4.80 -11.53
N ASP A 93 -8.36 5.88 -12.12
CA ASP A 93 -9.18 6.84 -12.87
C ASP A 93 -9.76 6.20 -14.14
N ASP A 94 -8.98 5.35 -14.81
CA ASP A 94 -9.39 4.56 -15.99
C ASP A 94 -10.26 3.33 -15.63
N GLU A 95 -10.45 3.07 -14.33
CA GLU A 95 -11.17 1.90 -13.80
C GLU A 95 -10.59 0.53 -14.23
N ASP A 96 -9.29 0.49 -14.53
CA ASP A 96 -8.58 -0.72 -14.96
C ASP A 96 -7.98 -1.47 -13.75
N LEU A 97 -8.76 -2.39 -13.18
CA LEU A 97 -8.34 -3.22 -12.05
C LEU A 97 -7.15 -4.13 -12.36
N ALA A 98 -7.01 -4.59 -13.61
CA ALA A 98 -5.90 -5.45 -13.99
C ALA A 98 -4.59 -4.65 -14.00
N ALA A 99 -4.62 -3.45 -14.61
CA ALA A 99 -3.48 -2.55 -14.60
C ALA A 99 -3.14 -2.06 -13.17
N ALA A 100 -4.16 -1.79 -12.34
CA ALA A 100 -3.97 -1.43 -10.93
C ALA A 100 -3.29 -2.55 -10.14
N THR A 101 -3.66 -3.82 -10.42
CA THR A 101 -3.01 -5.00 -9.81
C THR A 101 -1.54 -5.07 -10.18
N ASP A 102 -1.23 -5.02 -11.48
CA ASP A 102 0.14 -5.03 -12.00
C ASP A 102 0.99 -3.91 -11.38
N GLU A 103 0.43 -2.71 -11.24
CA GLU A 103 1.14 -1.56 -10.71
C GLU A 103 1.37 -1.64 -9.20
N ALA A 104 0.38 -2.16 -8.45
CA ALA A 104 0.55 -2.44 -7.03
C ALA A 104 1.62 -3.53 -6.77
N GLU A 105 1.74 -4.55 -7.62
CA GLU A 105 2.84 -5.53 -7.53
C GLU A 105 4.20 -4.86 -7.72
N ARG A 106 4.36 -4.03 -8.77
CA ARG A 106 5.61 -3.28 -9.02
C ARG A 106 5.97 -2.33 -7.88
N LEU A 107 4.97 -1.64 -7.32
CA LEU A 107 5.17 -0.78 -6.16
C LEU A 107 5.75 -1.58 -4.99
N ARG A 108 5.20 -2.77 -4.71
CA ARG A 108 5.67 -3.64 -3.62
C ARG A 108 7.07 -4.20 -3.86
N ASP A 109 7.44 -4.51 -5.10
CA ASP A 109 8.80 -4.89 -5.45
C ASP A 109 9.80 -3.74 -5.18
N THR A 110 9.42 -2.50 -5.51
CA THR A 110 10.21 -1.30 -5.19
C THR A 110 10.36 -1.13 -3.67
N LEU A 111 9.28 -1.29 -2.90
CA LEU A 111 9.33 -1.21 -1.43
C LEU A 111 10.27 -2.26 -0.83
N GLY A 112 10.24 -3.49 -1.34
CA GLY A 112 11.16 -4.56 -0.92
C GLY A 112 12.62 -4.15 -1.09
N SER A 113 12.95 -3.46 -2.18
CA SER A 113 14.31 -2.98 -2.45
C SER A 113 14.74 -1.80 -1.56
N VAL A 114 13.79 -0.99 -1.07
CA VAL A 114 14.03 0.16 -0.18
C VAL A 114 14.26 -0.27 1.27
N GLN A 115 13.74 -1.45 1.65
CA GLN A 115 13.81 -1.98 3.01
C GLN A 115 15.03 -2.90 3.27
N GLU A 116 15.84 -3.18 2.25
CA GLU A 116 17.10 -3.96 2.32
C GLU A 116 18.32 -3.09 2.66
#